data_AF-A0A8B8F2Z6-F1
#
_entry.id   AF-A0A8B8F2Z6-F1
#
_cell.length_a   1.000
_cell.length_b   1.000
_cell.length_c   1.000
_cell.angle_alpha   90.00
_cell.angle_beta   90.00
_cell.angle_gamma   90.00
#
_symmetry.space_group_name_H-M   'P 1'
#
loop_
_entity.id
_entity.type
_entity.pdbx_description
1 polymer ?
#
loop_
_entity_poly.entity_id
_entity_poly.type
_entity_poly.pdbx_seq_one_letter_code
_entity_poly.pdbx_strand_id
1 'polypeptide(L)'
;MKPSRMKDNLSKIHYDKLEKPLSFFQALKAKIEKRSTVNSLFKKQTSDLDKGLVASYKVSLLIAKNSKPHSIGETLILPALKEITDTMQRESTSNKMIKSIPLNNDTVSKRIDEMIDESTVTDNKAILLAYVRFINERKEIVEKLLFATSLITDTKGSSIFQAVEEYFIRKNVLLTNIIAYATNGAPSMTGRHVGYIAHLKKAVPGVICVHYVIHCQHLAAKNLSGVLHETLQFVIKAVNNIKASSLNDHMFRELCHDNDEYFERLLLHTAVRWLSKGKCLCRFFALFDSIIEFFNKIDPVLKENLKQRKIENGYLTDIFEKMNEVNLKLKGIR
;
A
#
# COMPACT_ATOMS: atom_id res chain seq x y z
N MET A 1 -25.46 0.94 -29.41
CA MET A 1 -26.07 -0.41 -29.30
C MET A 1 -26.90 -0.71 -30.55
N LYS A 2 -26.92 -1.94 -31.06
CA LYS A 2 -27.77 -2.32 -32.21
C LYS A 2 -29.27 -2.31 -31.80
N PRO A 3 -30.22 -1.94 -32.69
CA PRO A 3 -31.65 -1.84 -32.35
C PRO A 3 -32.24 -3.14 -31.77
N SER A 4 -31.84 -4.30 -32.30
CA SER A 4 -32.24 -5.61 -31.79
C SER A 4 -31.83 -5.83 -30.33
N ARG A 5 -30.58 -5.50 -29.99
CA ARG A 5 -30.06 -5.58 -28.62
C ARG A 5 -30.73 -4.58 -27.67
N MET A 6 -31.19 -3.44 -28.18
CA MET A 6 -31.92 -2.44 -27.40
C MET A 6 -33.31 -2.94 -26.99
N LYS A 7 -33.99 -3.63 -27.91
CA LYS A 7 -35.28 -4.28 -27.64
C LYS A 7 -35.13 -5.44 -26.65
N ASP A 8 -34.10 -6.26 -26.82
CA ASP A 8 -33.80 -7.37 -25.90
C ASP A 8 -33.41 -6.90 -24.50
N ASN A 9 -32.67 -5.79 -24.40
CA ASN A 9 -32.29 -5.22 -23.10
C ASN A 9 -33.50 -4.63 -22.37
N LEU A 10 -34.38 -3.94 -23.10
CA LEU A 10 -35.62 -3.40 -22.54
C LEU A 10 -36.54 -4.53 -22.06
N SER A 11 -36.65 -5.63 -22.81
CA SER A 11 -37.52 -6.75 -22.44
C SER A 11 -36.97 -7.61 -21.32
N LYS A 12 -35.66 -7.80 -21.23
CA LYS A 12 -35.04 -8.68 -20.21
C LYS A 12 -34.70 -7.97 -18.90
N ILE A 13 -34.21 -6.73 -18.96
CA ILE A 13 -33.65 -6.04 -17.78
C ILE A 13 -34.62 -4.96 -17.25
N HIS A 14 -35.38 -4.32 -18.14
CA HIS A 14 -36.28 -3.22 -17.78
C HIS A 14 -37.72 -3.53 -18.18
N TYR A 15 -38.17 -4.75 -17.86
CA TYR A 15 -39.50 -5.25 -18.20
C TYR A 15 -40.62 -4.36 -17.65
N ASP A 16 -40.38 -3.70 -16.51
CA ASP A 16 -41.25 -2.72 -15.85
C ASP A 16 -41.51 -1.46 -16.70
N LYS A 17 -40.72 -1.26 -17.77
CA LYS A 17 -40.77 -0.08 -18.65
C LYS A 17 -41.22 -0.42 -20.08
N LEU A 18 -41.53 -1.69 -20.37
CA LEU A 18 -41.95 -2.15 -21.71
C LEU A 18 -43.17 -1.40 -22.25
N GLU A 19 -44.13 -1.10 -21.38
CA GLU A 19 -45.41 -0.45 -21.75
C GLU A 19 -45.39 1.08 -21.60
N LYS A 20 -44.23 1.68 -21.28
CA LYS A 20 -44.17 3.13 -21.10
C LYS A 20 -44.27 3.85 -22.45
N PRO A 21 -44.99 4.99 -22.52
CA PRO A 21 -45.14 5.74 -23.76
C PRO A 21 -43.83 6.40 -24.17
N LEU A 22 -43.69 6.73 -25.47
CA LEU A 22 -42.50 7.39 -26.02
C LEU A 22 -42.13 8.68 -25.27
N SER A 23 -43.14 9.43 -24.80
CA SER A 23 -42.96 10.66 -24.01
C SER A 23 -42.18 10.44 -22.71
N PHE A 24 -42.34 9.27 -22.06
CA PHE A 24 -41.57 8.90 -20.88
C PHE A 24 -40.07 8.79 -21.19
N PHE A 25 -39.73 8.14 -22.30
CA PHE A 25 -38.32 7.98 -22.71
C PHE A 25 -37.69 9.28 -23.19
N GLN A 26 -38.46 10.16 -23.85
CA GLN A 26 -38.01 11.49 -24.23
C GLN A 26 -37.72 12.36 -23.00
N ALA A 27 -38.59 12.32 -21.98
CA ALA A 27 -38.35 13.01 -20.71
C ALA A 27 -37.13 12.45 -19.96
N LEU A 28 -36.94 11.12 -19.98
CA LEU A 28 -35.79 10.46 -19.38
C LEU A 28 -34.48 10.88 -20.07
N LYS A 29 -34.48 10.94 -21.41
CA LYS A 29 -33.34 11.43 -22.20
C LYS A 29 -33.00 12.88 -21.85
N ALA A 30 -33.98 13.78 -21.83
CA ALA A 30 -33.76 15.17 -21.47
C ALA A 30 -33.22 15.35 -20.03
N LYS A 31 -33.62 14.48 -19.09
CA LYS A 31 -33.10 14.46 -17.72
C LYS A 31 -31.65 13.97 -17.64
N ILE A 32 -31.26 13.02 -18.50
CA ILE A 32 -29.87 12.54 -18.62
C ILE A 32 -28.98 13.63 -19.26
N GLU A 33 -29.46 14.30 -20.30
CA GLU A 33 -28.72 15.36 -21.00
C GLU A 33 -28.51 16.61 -20.13
N LYS A 34 -29.42 16.91 -19.19
CA LYS A 34 -29.29 18.01 -18.22
C LYS A 34 -28.46 17.66 -16.98
N ARG A 35 -28.01 16.42 -16.82
CA ARG A 35 -27.22 15.98 -15.66
C ARG A 35 -25.80 16.54 -15.80
N SER A 36 -25.26 17.16 -14.74
CA SER A 36 -23.88 17.65 -14.75
C SER A 36 -22.92 16.50 -15.07
N THR A 37 -22.06 16.67 -16.06
CA THR A 37 -21.10 15.64 -16.45
C THR A 37 -20.00 15.50 -15.39
N VAL A 38 -19.50 14.28 -15.25
CA VAL A 38 -18.34 13.90 -14.43
C VAL A 38 -17.22 14.94 -14.60
N ASN A 39 -16.87 15.29 -15.84
CA ASN A 39 -15.83 16.29 -16.12
C ASN A 39 -16.06 17.67 -15.47
N SER A 40 -17.29 18.15 -15.32
CA SER A 40 -17.56 19.43 -14.63
C SER A 40 -17.47 19.33 -13.11
N LEU A 41 -17.72 18.15 -12.55
CA LEU A 41 -17.58 17.86 -11.12
C LEU A 41 -16.10 17.70 -10.71
N PHE A 42 -15.29 17.06 -11.56
CA PHE A 42 -13.87 16.79 -11.26
C PHE A 42 -12.93 17.96 -11.55
N LYS A 43 -13.23 18.85 -12.52
CA LYS A 43 -12.39 20.02 -12.81
C LYS A 43 -12.23 20.98 -11.62
N LYS A 44 -13.18 20.96 -10.67
CA LYS A 44 -13.23 21.88 -9.52
C LYS A 44 -12.63 21.29 -8.24
N GLN A 45 -12.42 19.97 -8.16
CA GLN A 45 -11.92 19.28 -6.96
C GLN A 45 -10.47 18.79 -7.08
N THR A 46 -9.99 18.46 -8.29
CA THR A 46 -8.67 17.84 -8.47
C THR A 46 -7.49 18.77 -8.24
N SER A 47 -7.63 20.09 -8.45
CA SER A 47 -6.51 21.03 -8.30
C SER A 47 -6.10 21.30 -6.84
N ASP A 48 -7.04 21.19 -5.89
CA ASP A 48 -6.79 21.46 -4.46
C ASP A 48 -6.44 20.18 -3.67
N LEU A 49 -7.05 19.04 -4.00
CA LEU A 49 -6.79 17.76 -3.33
C LEU A 49 -5.35 17.28 -3.51
N ASP A 50 -4.75 17.54 -4.68
CA ASP A 50 -3.37 17.14 -4.97
C ASP A 50 -2.36 17.88 -4.08
N LYS A 51 -2.62 19.17 -3.81
CA LYS A 51 -1.80 19.99 -2.90
C LYS A 51 -1.94 19.57 -1.44
N GLY A 52 -3.16 19.26 -1.00
CA GLY A 52 -3.42 18.76 0.35
C GLY A 52 -2.72 17.44 0.64
N LEU A 53 -2.77 16.50 -0.32
CA LEU A 53 -2.04 15.23 -0.28
C LEU A 53 -0.52 15.46 -0.21
N VAL A 54 0.04 16.28 -1.11
CA VAL A 54 1.47 16.61 -1.13
C VAL A 54 1.93 17.24 0.19
N ALA A 55 1.19 18.22 0.71
CA ALA A 55 1.49 18.85 2.00
C ALA A 55 1.53 17.81 3.12
N SER A 56 0.61 16.85 3.07
CA SER A 56 0.47 15.85 4.10
C SER A 56 1.59 14.80 4.10
N TYR A 57 2.13 14.41 2.93
CA TYR A 57 3.39 13.64 2.85
C TYR A 57 4.59 14.43 3.39
N LYS A 58 4.73 15.70 3.02
CA LYS A 58 5.84 16.55 3.48
C LYS A 58 5.83 16.73 5.00
N VAL A 59 4.66 16.94 5.60
CA VAL A 59 4.52 17.03 7.05
C VAL A 59 4.82 15.69 7.72
N SER A 60 4.32 14.58 7.18
CA SER A 60 4.62 13.23 7.70
C SER A 60 6.14 12.94 7.70
N LEU A 61 6.86 13.39 6.66
CA LEU A 61 8.32 13.28 6.60
C LEU A 61 9.01 14.10 7.69
N LEU A 62 8.51 15.32 7.98
CA LEU A 62 9.06 16.16 9.05
C LEU A 62 8.83 15.54 10.44
N ILE A 63 7.65 14.95 10.67
CA ILE A 63 7.33 14.21 11.91
C ILE A 63 8.33 13.07 12.11
N ALA A 64 8.57 12.27 11.06
CA ALA A 64 9.53 11.17 11.08
C ALA A 64 10.97 11.65 11.32
N LYS A 65 11.43 12.66 10.58
CA LYS A 65 12.80 13.21 10.70
C LYS A 65 13.11 13.76 12.10
N ASN A 66 12.11 14.23 12.82
CA ASN A 66 12.24 14.76 14.17
C ASN A 66 11.88 13.74 15.26
N SER A 67 11.67 12.46 14.89
CA SER A 67 11.33 11.37 15.81
C SER A 67 10.13 11.71 16.71
N LYS A 68 9.10 12.37 16.16
CA LYS A 68 7.88 12.74 16.89
C LYS A 68 6.81 11.66 16.76
N PRO A 69 5.91 11.51 17.77
CA PRO A 69 4.78 10.58 17.68
C PRO A 69 3.88 10.89 16.47
N HIS A 70 3.32 9.86 15.82
CA HIS A 70 2.45 10.04 14.65
C HIS A 70 1.21 10.89 14.96
N SER A 71 0.69 10.76 16.19
CA SER A 71 -0.43 11.54 16.71
C SER A 71 -0.16 13.05 16.77
N ILE A 72 1.07 13.53 16.60
CA ILE A 72 1.37 14.97 16.59
C ILE A 72 0.69 15.68 15.42
N GLY A 73 0.40 14.96 14.33
CA GLY A 73 -0.33 15.47 13.17
C GLY A 73 -1.73 15.99 13.54
N GLU A 74 -2.49 15.20 14.30
CA GLU A 74 -3.86 15.54 14.72
C GLU A 74 -3.94 16.30 16.04
N THR A 75 -3.02 16.03 16.97
CA THR A 75 -3.06 16.61 18.33
C THR A 75 -2.48 18.02 18.41
N LEU A 76 -1.59 18.40 17.49
CA LEU A 76 -0.90 19.69 17.53
C LEU A 76 -0.86 20.40 16.18
N ILE A 77 -0.45 19.71 15.11
CA ILE A 77 -0.21 20.37 13.82
C ILE A 77 -1.52 20.86 13.19
N LEU A 78 -2.57 20.03 13.16
CA LEU A 78 -3.87 20.45 12.64
C LEU A 78 -4.52 21.59 13.47
N PRO A 79 -4.54 21.53 14.82
CA PRO A 79 -5.00 22.64 15.65
C PRO A 79 -4.20 23.94 15.47
N ALA A 80 -2.86 23.86 15.44
CA ALA A 80 -2.01 25.03 15.24
C ALA A 80 -2.20 25.65 13.86
N LEU A 81 -2.33 24.81 12.82
CA LEU A 81 -2.61 25.29 11.46
C LEU A 81 -3.94 26.03 11.41
N LYS A 82 -4.95 25.54 12.13
CA LYS A 82 -6.26 26.17 12.25
C LYS A 82 -6.17 27.55 12.91
N GLU A 83 -5.52 27.64 14.07
CA GLU A 83 -5.38 28.91 14.80
C GLU A 83 -4.63 29.97 13.97
N ILE A 84 -3.55 29.56 13.29
CA ILE A 84 -2.78 30.44 12.40
C ILE A 84 -3.66 30.93 11.24
N THR A 85 -4.40 30.04 10.58
CA THR A 85 -5.26 30.45 9.47
C THR A 85 -6.43 31.31 9.92
N ASP A 86 -7.03 31.03 11.07
CA ASP A 86 -8.16 31.80 11.62
C ASP A 86 -7.70 33.21 12.06
N THR A 87 -6.46 33.34 12.53
CA THR A 87 -5.86 34.63 12.92
C THR A 87 -5.38 35.44 11.72
N MET A 88 -4.79 34.79 10.71
CA MET A 88 -4.14 35.47 9.58
C MET A 88 -5.04 35.66 8.34
N GLN A 89 -6.11 34.87 8.15
CA GLN A 89 -7.03 34.97 7.01
C GLN A 89 -8.47 35.23 7.46
N ARG A 90 -9.07 36.31 6.94
CA ARG A 90 -10.44 36.76 7.29
C ARG A 90 -11.59 35.98 6.62
N GLU A 91 -11.35 34.81 6.02
CA GLU A 91 -12.40 34.10 5.25
C GLU A 91 -12.62 32.63 5.62
N SER A 92 -13.89 32.20 5.47
CA SER A 92 -14.44 30.85 5.71
C SER A 92 -13.81 29.69 4.90
N THR A 93 -12.81 29.99 4.07
CA THR A 93 -12.09 29.08 3.18
C THR A 93 -11.08 28.19 3.93
N SER A 94 -10.65 28.60 5.14
CA SER A 94 -9.66 27.92 5.99
C SER A 94 -10.03 26.47 6.34
N ASN A 95 -11.31 26.21 6.64
CA ASN A 95 -11.75 24.88 7.04
C ASN A 95 -11.70 23.84 5.91
N LYS A 96 -11.85 24.26 4.65
CA LYS A 96 -11.76 23.34 3.50
C LYS A 96 -10.31 22.95 3.21
N MET A 97 -9.39 23.91 3.33
CA MET A 97 -7.97 23.67 3.12
C MET A 97 -7.38 22.74 4.20
N ILE A 98 -7.70 22.97 5.48
CA ILE A 98 -7.20 22.12 6.57
C ILE A 98 -7.73 20.68 6.45
N LYS A 99 -9.02 20.52 6.15
CA LYS A 99 -9.63 19.20 5.93
C LYS A 99 -9.04 18.45 4.73
N SER A 100 -8.41 19.16 3.79
CA SER A 100 -7.74 18.54 2.64
C SER A 100 -6.37 17.91 2.97
N ILE A 101 -5.83 18.16 4.18
CA ILE A 101 -4.51 17.67 4.62
C ILE A 101 -4.71 16.54 5.65
N PRO A 102 -4.76 15.26 5.25
CA PRO A 102 -5.07 14.16 6.17
C PRO A 102 -3.85 13.82 7.04
N LEU A 103 -3.84 14.29 8.29
CA LEU A 103 -2.73 14.09 9.25
C LEU A 103 -3.13 13.30 10.51
N ASN A 104 -4.15 12.45 10.42
CA ASN A 104 -4.47 11.56 11.53
C ASN A 104 -3.36 10.54 11.77
N ASN A 105 -3.34 9.98 12.99
CA ASN A 105 -2.29 9.04 13.43
C ASN A 105 -2.01 7.93 12.40
N ASP A 106 -3.06 7.30 11.89
CA ASP A 106 -2.95 6.16 10.97
C ASP A 106 -2.44 6.58 9.58
N THR A 107 -2.84 7.76 9.12
CA THR A 107 -2.38 8.31 7.83
C THR A 107 -0.91 8.70 7.91
N VAL A 108 -0.49 9.34 9.01
CA VAL A 108 0.92 9.68 9.23
C VAL A 108 1.76 8.40 9.31
N SER A 109 1.30 7.40 10.08
CA SER A 109 1.97 6.09 10.16
C SER A 109 2.12 5.44 8.80
N LYS A 110 1.01 5.31 8.06
CA LYS A 110 1.00 4.67 6.75
C LYS A 110 1.90 5.38 5.75
N ARG A 111 1.95 6.70 5.78
CA ARG A 111 2.82 7.46 4.87
C ARG A 111 4.29 7.36 5.24
N ILE A 112 4.61 7.30 6.52
CA ILE A 112 5.98 7.04 6.99
C ILE A 112 6.40 5.65 6.52
N ASP A 113 5.56 4.64 6.70
CA ASP A 113 5.81 3.29 6.17
C ASP A 113 5.96 3.32 4.64
N GLU A 114 5.11 4.08 3.94
CA GLU A 114 5.20 4.20 2.49
C GLU A 114 6.50 4.86 2.04
N MET A 115 6.92 5.92 2.71
CA MET A 115 8.17 6.64 2.45
C MET A 115 9.40 5.80 2.79
N ILE A 116 9.37 5.02 3.87
CA ILE A 116 10.44 4.08 4.24
C ILE A 116 10.57 2.97 3.19
N ASP A 117 9.44 2.49 2.66
CA ASP A 117 9.39 1.47 1.61
C ASP A 117 9.81 2.01 0.23
N GLU A 118 9.60 3.30 -0.08
CA GLU A 118 10.00 3.93 -1.35
C GLU A 118 11.40 4.55 -1.31
N SER A 119 11.94 4.84 -0.13
CA SER A 119 13.25 5.49 0.00
C SER A 119 14.40 4.48 0.03
N THR A 120 14.95 4.19 -1.14
CA THR A 120 16.34 4.64 -1.35
C THR A 120 16.32 6.15 -1.12
N VAL A 121 16.62 6.57 0.12
CA VAL A 121 16.73 7.98 0.48
C VAL A 121 17.64 8.63 -0.57
N THR A 122 17.19 9.72 -1.19
CA THR A 122 17.92 10.41 -2.27
C THR A 122 19.26 11.00 -1.81
N ASP A 123 19.50 11.03 -0.50
CA ASP A 123 20.83 10.98 0.11
C ASP A 123 21.05 9.52 0.55
N ASN A 124 22.13 8.85 0.15
CA ASN A 124 22.53 7.48 0.55
C ASN A 124 22.74 7.25 2.07
N LYS A 125 21.97 7.91 2.94
CA LYS A 125 22.00 7.80 4.40
C LYS A 125 21.15 6.62 4.82
N ALA A 126 21.80 5.60 5.39
CA ALA A 126 21.10 4.50 6.01
C ALA A 126 20.50 4.94 7.34
N ILE A 127 19.25 4.59 7.60
CA ILE A 127 18.57 4.87 8.88
C ILE A 127 18.40 3.55 9.63
N LEU A 128 18.87 3.51 10.87
CA LEU A 128 18.64 2.42 11.80
C LEU A 128 17.43 2.75 12.67
N LEU A 129 16.39 1.94 12.54
CA LEU A 129 15.21 1.96 13.40
C LEU A 129 15.28 0.78 14.37
N ALA A 130 15.18 1.08 15.67
CA ALA A 130 15.16 0.07 16.71
C ALA A 130 13.79 0.11 17.41
N TYR A 131 13.09 -1.03 17.40
CA TYR A 131 11.85 -1.24 18.16
C TYR A 131 12.16 -2.15 19.33
N VAL A 132 11.54 -1.87 20.48
CA VAL A 132 11.62 -2.73 21.66
C VAL A 132 10.25 -3.29 21.96
N ARG A 133 10.22 -4.58 22.32
CA ARG A 133 9.03 -5.26 22.81
C ARG A 133 9.31 -5.80 24.21
N PHE A 134 8.48 -5.45 25.17
CA PHE A 134 8.65 -5.86 26.57
C PHE A 134 7.29 -6.07 27.25
N ILE A 135 7.29 -6.76 28.38
CA ILE A 135 6.11 -6.95 29.22
C ILE A 135 6.10 -5.85 30.27
N ASN A 136 5.04 -5.05 30.33
CA ASN A 136 4.89 -3.99 31.33
C ASN A 136 4.43 -4.56 32.69
N GLU A 137 4.32 -3.69 33.70
CA GLU A 137 3.84 -4.05 35.04
C GLU A 137 2.44 -4.67 35.05
N ARG A 138 1.61 -4.36 34.05
CA ARG A 138 0.26 -4.91 33.85
C ARG A 138 0.26 -6.27 33.15
N LYS A 139 1.43 -6.86 32.90
CA LYS A 139 1.62 -8.11 32.14
C LYS A 139 1.16 -8.01 30.68
N GLU A 140 1.13 -6.81 30.12
CA GLU A 140 0.77 -6.57 28.72
C GLU A 140 2.03 -6.50 27.87
N ILE A 141 1.97 -7.05 26.65
CA ILE A 141 3.04 -6.90 25.66
C ILE A 141 2.94 -5.50 25.07
N VAL A 142 3.98 -4.71 25.25
CA VAL A 142 4.09 -3.35 24.72
C VAL A 142 5.19 -3.30 23.68
N GLU A 143 4.89 -2.73 22.52
CA GLU A 143 5.87 -2.41 21.47
C GLU A 143 6.05 -0.90 21.37
N LYS A 144 7.30 -0.44 21.34
CA LYS A 144 7.63 1.00 21.19
C LYS A 144 8.84 1.18 20.28
N LEU A 145 8.82 2.25 19.50
CA LEU A 145 10.03 2.75 18.85
C LEU A 145 11.01 3.19 19.94
N LEU A 146 12.16 2.53 20.02
CA LEU A 146 13.21 2.84 20.98
C LEU A 146 14.02 4.05 20.48
N PHE A 147 14.46 4.00 19.21
CA PHE A 147 15.08 5.13 18.53
C PHE A 147 15.08 4.98 17.01
N ALA A 148 15.31 6.12 16.35
CA ALA A 148 15.68 6.23 14.94
C ALA A 148 16.98 7.02 14.86
N THR A 149 18.00 6.49 14.20
CA THR A 149 19.28 7.18 14.03
C THR A 149 19.84 6.96 12.64
N SER A 150 20.55 7.94 12.11
CA SER A 150 21.24 7.82 10.83
C SER A 150 22.61 7.17 11.04
N LEU A 151 22.92 6.15 10.25
CA LEU A 151 24.25 5.58 10.15
C LEU A 151 25.05 6.43 9.17
N ILE A 152 26.04 7.16 9.69
CA ILE A 152 26.79 8.18 8.93
C ILE A 152 27.85 7.53 8.02
N THR A 153 28.45 6.43 8.45
CA THR A 153 29.65 5.85 7.83
C THR A 153 29.33 4.63 6.98
N ASP A 154 28.77 3.58 7.58
CA ASP A 154 28.44 2.33 6.90
C ASP A 154 27.27 1.58 7.58
N THR A 155 26.86 0.45 6.99
CA THR A 155 25.81 -0.44 7.51
C THR A 155 26.36 -1.76 8.05
N LYS A 156 27.62 -1.78 8.52
CA LYS A 156 28.25 -2.99 9.06
C LYS A 156 27.68 -3.34 10.44
N GLY A 157 27.80 -4.62 10.80
CA GLY A 157 27.33 -5.13 12.09
C GLY A 157 27.95 -4.42 13.30
N SER A 158 29.23 -4.03 13.21
CA SER A 158 29.94 -3.27 14.24
C SER A 158 29.36 -1.88 14.46
N SER A 159 29.10 -1.14 13.38
CA SER A 159 28.55 0.21 13.43
C SER A 159 27.12 0.22 13.97
N ILE A 160 26.34 -0.77 13.56
CA ILE A 160 24.98 -0.99 14.09
C ILE A 160 25.03 -1.32 15.58
N PHE A 161 25.97 -2.18 16.01
CA PHE A 161 26.15 -2.54 17.41
C PHE A 161 26.51 -1.32 18.26
N GLN A 162 27.50 -0.54 17.80
CA GLN A 162 27.91 0.68 18.47
C GLN A 162 26.75 1.67 18.63
N ALA A 163 25.94 1.89 17.59
CA ALA A 163 24.78 2.78 17.68
C ALA A 163 23.74 2.31 18.73
N VAL A 164 23.53 0.99 18.87
CA VAL A 164 22.66 0.42 19.90
C VAL A 164 23.30 0.57 21.29
N GLU A 165 24.57 0.23 21.43
CA GLU A 165 25.31 0.31 22.70
C GLU A 165 25.36 1.73 23.24
N GLU A 166 25.72 2.72 22.42
CA GLU A 166 25.72 4.14 22.78
C GLU A 166 24.34 4.61 23.25
N TYR A 167 23.26 4.15 22.60
CA TYR A 167 21.91 4.49 23.03
C TYR A 167 21.60 3.93 24.42
N PHE A 168 21.93 2.65 24.67
CA PHE A 168 21.68 1.97 25.94
C PHE A 168 22.50 2.61 27.07
N ILE A 169 23.78 2.90 26.84
CA ILE A 169 24.65 3.62 27.78
C ILE A 169 24.04 4.99 28.10
N ARG A 170 23.67 5.78 27.08
CA ARG A 170 23.08 7.12 27.26
C ARG A 170 21.76 7.09 28.04
N LYS A 171 20.99 6.01 27.90
CA LYS A 171 19.73 5.82 28.63
C LYS A 171 19.90 5.12 29.98
N ASN A 172 21.13 4.78 30.36
CA ASN A 172 21.45 4.03 31.56
C ASN A 172 20.68 2.70 31.64
N VAL A 173 20.57 2.01 30.49
CA VAL A 173 19.93 0.69 30.37
C VAL A 173 21.01 -0.34 30.10
N LEU A 174 21.00 -1.43 30.86
CA LEU A 174 21.96 -2.52 30.66
C LEU A 174 21.64 -3.30 29.37
N LEU A 175 22.66 -3.57 28.56
CA LEU A 175 22.52 -4.41 27.36
C LEU A 175 22.04 -5.83 27.70
N THR A 176 22.37 -6.33 28.89
CA THR A 176 21.92 -7.65 29.39
C THR A 176 20.40 -7.78 29.52
N ASN A 177 19.66 -6.66 29.47
CA ASN A 177 18.20 -6.68 29.39
C ASN A 177 17.66 -7.17 28.03
N ILE A 178 18.52 -7.26 27.01
CA ILE A 178 18.15 -7.79 25.70
C ILE A 178 18.10 -9.32 25.78
N ILE A 179 16.89 -9.86 25.87
CA ILE A 179 16.66 -11.31 25.87
C ILE A 179 16.72 -11.89 24.46
N ALA A 180 16.15 -11.17 23.49
CA ALA A 180 16.09 -11.59 22.10
C ALA A 180 16.17 -10.38 21.16
N TYR A 181 16.66 -10.62 19.94
CA TYR A 181 16.61 -9.64 18.85
C TYR A 181 16.03 -10.28 17.59
N ALA A 182 15.28 -9.49 16.83
CA ALA A 182 14.71 -9.91 15.55
C ALA A 182 15.33 -9.13 14.39
N THR A 183 15.63 -9.80 13.27
CA THR A 183 16.22 -9.15 12.09
C THR A 183 15.73 -9.74 10.78
N ASN A 184 15.75 -8.94 9.70
CA ASN A 184 15.47 -9.40 8.34
C ASN A 184 16.53 -10.36 7.76
N GLY A 185 17.62 -10.62 8.49
CA GLY A 185 18.63 -11.59 8.06
C GLY A 185 19.66 -11.04 7.09
N ALA A 186 19.76 -9.71 6.94
CA ALA A 186 20.85 -9.09 6.20
C ALA A 186 22.21 -9.57 6.72
N PRO A 187 23.24 -9.75 5.86
CA PRO A 187 24.55 -10.23 6.27
C PRO A 187 25.20 -9.41 7.39
N SER A 188 24.96 -8.09 7.39
CA SER A 188 25.42 -7.19 8.46
C SER A 188 24.77 -7.46 9.82
N MET A 189 23.61 -8.11 9.86
CA MET A 189 22.88 -8.42 11.09
C MET A 189 23.15 -9.84 11.59
N THR A 190 23.28 -10.81 10.69
CA THR A 190 23.37 -12.25 11.02
C THR A 190 24.75 -12.87 10.79
N GLY A 191 25.70 -12.13 10.23
CA GLY A 191 27.05 -12.62 9.98
C GLY A 191 27.71 -13.20 11.23
N ARG A 192 28.23 -14.43 11.13
CA ARG A 192 28.79 -15.20 12.26
C ARG A 192 29.94 -14.48 12.98
N HIS A 193 30.78 -13.76 12.24
CA HIS A 193 32.00 -13.16 12.77
C HIS A 193 31.92 -11.62 12.87
N VAL A 194 31.28 -10.98 11.89
CA VAL A 194 31.25 -9.51 11.73
C VAL A 194 29.83 -8.93 11.69
N GLY A 195 28.82 -9.78 11.88
CA GLY A 195 27.43 -9.33 11.97
C GLY A 195 27.11 -8.75 13.35
N TYR A 196 26.06 -7.94 13.43
CA TYR A 196 25.56 -7.37 14.69
C TYR A 196 25.42 -8.43 15.79
N ILE A 197 24.90 -9.62 15.46
CA ILE A 197 24.77 -10.71 16.43
C ILE A 197 26.09 -11.23 16.99
N ALA A 198 27.16 -11.21 16.19
CA ALA A 198 28.47 -11.63 16.65
C ALA A 198 29.01 -10.68 17.72
N HIS A 199 28.75 -9.38 17.57
CA HIS A 199 29.09 -8.37 18.58
C HIS A 199 28.15 -8.44 19.79
N LEU A 200 26.84 -8.54 19.57
CA LEU A 200 25.87 -8.63 20.65
C LEU A 200 26.07 -9.85 21.54
N LYS A 201 26.43 -11.02 20.97
CA LYS A 201 26.75 -12.22 21.76
C LYS A 201 27.99 -12.10 22.63
N LYS A 202 28.94 -11.21 22.29
CA LYS A 202 30.09 -10.94 23.18
C LYS A 202 29.66 -10.17 24.42
N ALA A 203 28.74 -9.23 24.27
CA ALA A 203 28.19 -8.44 25.38
C ALA A 203 27.08 -9.19 26.16
N VAL A 204 26.28 -10.00 25.46
CA VAL A 204 25.12 -10.73 25.99
C VAL A 204 25.14 -12.17 25.43
N PRO A 205 25.91 -13.10 26.04
CA PRO A 205 26.09 -14.46 25.51
C PRO A 205 24.80 -15.26 25.33
N GLY A 206 23.80 -15.02 26.20
CA GLY A 206 22.51 -15.72 26.18
C GLY A 206 21.47 -15.18 25.19
N VAL A 207 21.79 -14.17 24.39
CA VAL A 207 20.81 -13.52 23.50
C VAL A 207 20.31 -14.48 22.41
N ILE A 208 18.99 -14.50 22.22
CA ILE A 208 18.33 -15.30 21.18
C ILE A 208 18.20 -14.46 19.90
N CYS A 209 18.60 -15.04 18.77
CA CYS A 209 18.40 -14.46 17.44
C CYS A 209 17.13 -15.03 16.81
N VAL A 210 16.22 -14.16 16.39
CA VAL A 210 15.04 -14.54 15.63
C VAL A 210 15.11 -13.95 14.22
N HIS A 211 15.10 -14.81 13.20
CA HIS A 211 14.95 -14.33 11.83
C HIS A 211 13.49 -13.94 11.59
N TYR A 212 13.27 -12.72 11.12
CA TYR A 212 11.95 -12.18 10.83
C TYR A 212 11.22 -13.04 9.80
N VAL A 213 10.18 -13.75 10.25
CA VAL A 213 9.41 -14.72 9.46
C VAL A 213 8.86 -14.11 8.17
N ILE A 214 8.46 -12.83 8.20
CA ILE A 214 7.95 -12.09 7.04
C ILE A 214 9.02 -11.99 5.93
N HIS A 215 10.29 -11.79 6.31
CA HIS A 215 11.37 -11.75 5.33
C HIS A 215 11.66 -13.14 4.77
N CYS A 216 11.62 -14.18 5.61
CA CYS A 216 11.77 -15.57 5.14
C CYS A 216 10.65 -15.95 4.17
N GLN A 217 9.41 -15.56 4.45
CA GLN A 217 8.27 -15.76 3.55
C GLN A 217 8.45 -15.00 2.24
N HIS A 218 8.92 -13.75 2.28
CA HIS A 218 9.25 -12.99 1.07
C HIS A 218 10.33 -13.66 0.23
N LEU A 219 11.38 -14.19 0.86
CA LEU A 219 12.44 -14.94 0.16
C LEU A 219 11.88 -16.23 -0.47
N ALA A 220 11.05 -16.98 0.26
CA ALA A 220 10.41 -18.17 -0.27
C ALA A 220 9.49 -17.83 -1.46
N ALA A 221 8.72 -16.74 -1.37
CA ALA A 221 7.85 -16.27 -2.45
C ALA A 221 8.60 -15.73 -3.68
N LYS A 222 9.92 -15.46 -3.58
CA LYS A 222 10.76 -15.15 -4.75
C LYS A 222 11.13 -16.41 -5.54
N ASN A 223 11.22 -17.56 -4.87
CA ASN A 223 11.60 -18.84 -5.47
C ASN A 223 10.36 -19.62 -5.91
N LEU A 224 9.54 -19.02 -6.78
CA LEU A 224 8.42 -19.71 -7.41
C LEU A 224 8.93 -20.78 -8.38
N SER A 225 8.19 -21.86 -8.54
CA SER A 225 8.45 -22.84 -9.62
C SER A 225 8.37 -22.14 -10.98
N GLY A 226 9.06 -22.68 -12.00
CA GLY A 226 9.14 -22.05 -13.32
C GLY A 226 7.76 -21.70 -13.90
N VAL A 227 6.81 -22.64 -13.79
CA VAL A 227 5.42 -22.49 -14.24
C VAL A 227 4.70 -21.32 -13.53
N LEU A 228 4.84 -21.23 -12.20
CA LEU A 228 4.20 -20.17 -11.40
C LEU A 228 4.87 -18.81 -11.62
N HIS A 229 6.20 -18.80 -11.80
CA HIS A 229 6.93 -17.59 -12.13
C HIS A 229 6.48 -17.04 -13.49
N GLU A 230 6.42 -17.89 -14.51
CA GLU A 230 5.98 -17.52 -15.85
C GLU A 230 4.53 -17.01 -15.85
N THR A 231 3.64 -17.69 -15.13
CA THR A 231 2.24 -17.25 -14.95
C THR A 231 2.18 -15.87 -14.32
N LEU A 232 2.97 -15.61 -13.27
CA LEU A 232 3.04 -14.30 -12.63
C LEU A 232 3.55 -13.21 -13.60
N GLN A 233 4.50 -13.53 -14.48
CA GLN A 233 4.96 -12.58 -15.51
C GLN A 233 3.86 -12.22 -16.50
N PHE A 234 3.03 -13.18 -16.92
CA PHE A 234 1.86 -12.89 -17.78
C PHE A 234 0.84 -11.99 -17.08
N VAL A 235 0.56 -12.23 -15.79
CA VAL A 235 -0.32 -11.36 -14.99
C VAL A 235 0.25 -9.95 -14.91
N ILE A 236 1.55 -9.80 -14.59
CA ILE A 236 2.21 -8.49 -14.52
C ILE A 236 2.15 -7.78 -15.87
N LYS A 237 2.43 -8.48 -16.97
CA LYS A 237 2.34 -7.93 -18.32
C LYS A 237 0.92 -7.44 -18.64
N ALA A 238 -0.09 -8.22 -18.28
CA ALA A 238 -1.50 -7.85 -18.49
C ALA A 238 -1.89 -6.60 -17.69
N VAL A 239 -1.54 -6.55 -16.40
CA VAL A 239 -1.77 -5.38 -15.55
C VAL A 239 -1.08 -4.15 -16.12
N ASN A 240 0.20 -4.29 -16.51
CA ASN A 240 0.97 -3.18 -17.09
C ASN A 240 0.37 -2.70 -18.41
N ASN A 241 -0.07 -3.58 -19.30
CA ASN A 241 -0.69 -3.19 -20.57
C ASN A 241 -1.99 -2.40 -20.36
N ILE A 242 -2.82 -2.81 -19.39
CA ILE A 242 -4.05 -2.08 -19.04
C ILE A 242 -3.70 -0.72 -18.41
N LYS A 243 -2.68 -0.67 -17.54
CA LYS A 243 -2.30 0.54 -16.81
C LYS A 243 -1.35 1.47 -17.56
N ALA A 244 -0.77 1.04 -18.68
CA ALA A 244 0.23 1.80 -19.42
C ALA A 244 -0.30 3.10 -20.01
N SER A 245 -1.61 3.19 -20.27
CA SER A 245 -2.25 4.41 -20.75
C SER A 245 -3.55 4.69 -20.00
N SER A 246 -3.86 5.97 -19.83
CA SER A 246 -5.13 6.41 -19.25
C SER A 246 -6.34 5.95 -20.07
N LEU A 247 -6.17 5.82 -21.39
CA LEU A 247 -7.20 5.30 -22.30
C LEU A 247 -7.50 3.83 -22.01
N ASN A 248 -6.48 2.98 -21.89
CA ASN A 248 -6.67 1.56 -21.60
C ASN A 248 -7.30 1.33 -20.22
N ASP A 249 -6.84 2.08 -19.20
CA ASP A 249 -7.41 2.01 -17.86
C ASP A 249 -8.89 2.44 -17.85
N HIS A 250 -9.25 3.47 -18.61
CA HIS A 250 -10.64 3.92 -18.75
C HIS A 250 -11.50 2.89 -19.49
N MET A 251 -11.04 2.37 -20.63
CA MET A 251 -11.76 1.36 -21.40
C MET A 251 -11.97 0.08 -20.59
N PHE A 252 -10.95 -0.35 -19.85
CA PHE A 252 -11.07 -1.50 -18.96
C PHE A 252 -12.06 -1.24 -17.83
N ARG A 253 -12.06 -0.02 -17.27
CA ARG A 253 -13.03 0.38 -16.24
C ARG A 253 -14.46 0.37 -16.75
N GLU A 254 -14.71 0.92 -17.93
CA GLU A 254 -16.04 0.88 -18.57
C GLU A 254 -16.46 -0.56 -18.85
N LEU A 255 -15.55 -1.41 -19.32
CA LEU A 255 -15.83 -2.82 -19.53
C LEU A 255 -16.24 -3.52 -18.21
N CYS A 256 -15.52 -3.27 -17.12
CA CYS A 256 -15.87 -3.82 -15.81
C CYS A 256 -17.25 -3.31 -15.33
N HIS A 257 -17.58 -2.05 -15.58
CA HIS A 257 -18.89 -1.49 -15.25
C HIS A 257 -20.00 -2.13 -16.09
N ASP A 258 -19.78 -2.32 -17.39
CA ASP A 258 -20.74 -2.94 -18.31
C ASP A 258 -20.97 -4.43 -17.99
N ASN A 259 -19.97 -5.09 -17.42
CA ASN A 259 -20.03 -6.48 -16.97
C ASN A 259 -20.52 -6.65 -15.52
N ASP A 260 -20.96 -5.57 -14.85
CA ASP A 260 -21.41 -5.56 -13.45
C ASP A 260 -20.37 -6.17 -12.47
N GLU A 261 -19.09 -5.93 -12.73
CA GLU A 261 -17.99 -6.45 -11.92
C GLU A 261 -17.89 -5.77 -10.54
N TYR A 262 -17.55 -6.55 -9.51
CA TYR A 262 -17.36 -6.01 -8.16
C TYR A 262 -16.21 -4.99 -8.07
N PHE A 263 -15.19 -5.14 -8.92
CA PHE A 263 -14.05 -4.22 -8.98
C PHE A 263 -13.99 -3.52 -10.33
N GLU A 264 -13.93 -2.19 -10.33
CA GLU A 264 -13.82 -1.45 -11.60
C GLU A 264 -12.37 -1.19 -12.05
N ARG A 265 -11.37 -1.49 -11.21
CA ARG A 265 -9.96 -1.14 -11.49
C ARG A 265 -8.97 -2.13 -10.93
N LEU A 266 -8.02 -2.55 -11.76
CA LEU A 266 -6.85 -3.31 -11.30
C LEU A 266 -5.94 -2.49 -10.39
N LEU A 267 -5.20 -3.19 -9.53
CA LEU A 267 -4.14 -2.62 -8.71
C LEU A 267 -2.81 -2.74 -9.45
N LEU A 268 -1.97 -1.70 -9.37
CA LEU A 268 -0.61 -1.79 -9.88
C LEU A 268 0.23 -2.71 -8.98
N HIS A 269 0.99 -3.58 -9.62
CA HIS A 269 2.00 -4.37 -8.95
C HIS A 269 3.26 -3.52 -8.78
N THR A 270 3.67 -3.26 -7.54
CA THR A 270 5.02 -2.74 -7.25
C THR A 270 5.89 -3.89 -6.76
N ALA A 271 7.07 -4.07 -7.37
CA ALA A 271 8.02 -5.12 -7.02
C ALA A 271 8.48 -5.08 -5.54
N VAL A 272 8.28 -3.92 -4.90
CA VAL A 272 8.79 -3.59 -3.57
C VAL A 272 7.89 -4.11 -2.44
N ARG A 273 6.59 -4.34 -2.67
CA ARG A 273 5.65 -4.77 -1.61
C ARG A 273 4.96 -6.08 -1.93
N TRP A 274 5.42 -7.18 -1.33
CA TRP A 274 4.78 -8.49 -1.53
C TRP A 274 3.32 -8.52 -1.01
N LEU A 275 2.95 -7.69 -0.02
CA LEU A 275 1.55 -7.49 0.40
C LEU A 275 0.65 -6.96 -0.73
N SER A 276 1.20 -6.18 -1.66
CA SER A 276 0.46 -5.66 -2.82
C SER A 276 0.26 -6.74 -3.88
N LYS A 277 1.15 -7.75 -3.97
CA LYS A 277 1.02 -8.90 -4.90
C LYS A 277 -0.25 -9.68 -4.65
N GLY A 278 -0.53 -10.11 -3.42
CA GLY A 278 -1.73 -10.90 -3.15
C GLY A 278 -3.01 -10.13 -3.44
N LYS A 279 -3.13 -8.86 -3.02
CA LYS A 279 -4.31 -8.03 -3.34
C LYS A 279 -4.47 -7.81 -4.85
N CYS A 280 -3.36 -7.63 -5.56
CA CYS A 280 -3.35 -7.51 -7.01
C CYS A 280 -3.84 -8.79 -7.68
N LEU A 281 -3.31 -9.95 -7.28
CA LEU A 281 -3.71 -11.27 -7.79
C LEU A 281 -5.18 -11.58 -7.49
N CYS A 282 -5.65 -11.38 -6.26
CA CYS A 282 -7.07 -11.55 -5.90
C CYS A 282 -7.99 -10.74 -6.81
N ARG A 283 -7.64 -9.46 -7.03
CA ARG A 283 -8.44 -8.61 -7.91
C ARG A 283 -8.33 -8.99 -9.38
N PHE A 284 -7.14 -9.36 -9.83
CA PHE A 284 -6.91 -9.82 -11.19
C PHE A 284 -7.73 -11.08 -11.48
N PHE A 285 -7.74 -12.04 -10.55
CA PHE A 285 -8.48 -13.28 -10.70
C PHE A 285 -10.00 -13.07 -10.61
N ALA A 286 -10.46 -12.17 -9.73
CA ALA A 286 -11.86 -11.76 -9.70
C ALA A 286 -12.34 -11.15 -11.03
N LEU A 287 -11.44 -10.43 -11.71
CA LEU A 287 -11.70 -9.79 -13.01
C LEU A 287 -11.28 -10.62 -14.21
N PHE A 288 -10.96 -11.91 -14.01
CA PHE A 288 -10.27 -12.70 -15.03
C PHE A 288 -11.03 -12.73 -16.36
N ASP A 289 -12.34 -12.94 -16.34
CA ASP A 289 -13.14 -13.06 -17.56
C ASP A 289 -13.23 -11.71 -18.29
N SER A 290 -13.41 -10.59 -17.57
CA SER A 290 -13.33 -9.24 -18.13
C SER A 290 -11.93 -8.89 -18.69
N ILE A 291 -10.85 -9.39 -18.09
CA ILE A 291 -9.48 -9.22 -18.59
C ILE A 291 -9.29 -10.00 -19.90
N ILE A 292 -9.76 -11.24 -19.95
CA ILE A 292 -9.74 -12.05 -21.17
C ILE A 292 -10.55 -11.37 -22.28
N GLU A 293 -11.70 -10.78 -21.94
CA GLU A 293 -12.52 -10.03 -22.88
C GLU A 293 -11.78 -8.79 -23.42
N PHE A 294 -11.15 -8.02 -22.53
CA PHE A 294 -10.38 -6.82 -22.88
C PHE A 294 -9.26 -7.14 -23.88
N PHE A 295 -8.51 -8.22 -23.64
CA PHE A 295 -7.39 -8.60 -24.51
C PHE A 295 -7.79 -9.28 -25.82
N ASN A 296 -9.08 -9.60 -26.05
CA ASN A 296 -9.55 -10.22 -27.29
C ASN A 296 -9.06 -9.52 -28.57
N LYS A 297 -9.00 -8.19 -28.56
CA LYS A 297 -8.64 -7.38 -29.73
C LYS A 297 -7.30 -6.65 -29.58
N ILE A 298 -6.74 -6.62 -28.37
CA ILE A 298 -5.54 -5.86 -28.03
C ILE A 298 -4.30 -6.74 -28.10
N ASP A 299 -4.34 -7.92 -27.47
CA ASP A 299 -3.22 -8.87 -27.45
C ASP A 299 -3.77 -10.31 -27.37
N PRO A 300 -4.14 -10.91 -28.52
CA PRO A 300 -4.70 -12.26 -28.56
C PRO A 300 -3.73 -13.33 -28.03
N VAL A 301 -2.42 -13.11 -28.17
CA VAL A 301 -1.40 -14.04 -27.68
C VAL A 301 -1.35 -14.03 -26.16
N LEU A 302 -1.32 -12.84 -25.54
CA LEU A 302 -1.38 -12.70 -24.09
C LEU A 302 -2.69 -13.27 -23.53
N LYS A 303 -3.81 -13.06 -24.21
CA LYS A 303 -5.10 -13.64 -23.84
C LYS A 303 -5.04 -15.17 -23.78
N GLU A 304 -4.56 -15.84 -24.82
CA GLU A 304 -4.52 -17.31 -24.85
C GLU A 304 -3.57 -17.86 -23.78
N ASN A 305 -2.41 -17.21 -23.57
CA ASN A 305 -1.50 -17.57 -22.49
C ASN A 305 -2.16 -17.43 -21.09
N LEU A 306 -2.90 -16.35 -20.85
CA LEU A 306 -3.63 -16.16 -19.60
C LEU A 306 -4.70 -17.22 -19.40
N LYS A 307 -5.47 -17.55 -20.46
CA LYS A 307 -6.51 -18.60 -20.42
C LYS A 307 -5.92 -19.97 -20.08
N GLN A 308 -4.83 -20.35 -20.73
CA GLN A 308 -4.16 -21.63 -20.50
C GLN A 308 -3.68 -21.77 -19.05
N ARG A 309 -3.29 -20.65 -18.43
CA ARG A 309 -2.76 -20.59 -17.06
C ARG A 309 -3.80 -20.22 -16.00
N LYS A 310 -5.11 -20.37 -16.28
CA LYS A 310 -6.18 -19.95 -15.34
C LYS A 310 -6.05 -20.66 -13.98
N ILE A 311 -5.70 -21.95 -13.99
CA ILE A 311 -5.55 -22.74 -12.75
C ILE A 311 -4.35 -22.25 -11.94
N GLU A 312 -3.21 -22.05 -12.59
CA GLU A 312 -1.99 -21.56 -11.95
C GLU A 312 -2.16 -20.14 -11.39
N ASN A 313 -2.95 -19.31 -12.07
CA ASN A 313 -3.31 -17.98 -11.59
C ASN A 313 -4.20 -18.05 -10.34
N GLY A 314 -5.18 -18.97 -10.31
CA GLY A 314 -5.98 -19.24 -9.13
C GLY A 314 -5.10 -19.71 -7.96
N TYR A 315 -4.21 -20.67 -8.20
CA TYR A 315 -3.28 -21.17 -7.19
C TYR A 315 -2.33 -20.09 -6.65
N LEU A 316 -1.80 -19.23 -7.53
CA LEU A 316 -1.03 -18.05 -7.13
C LEU A 316 -1.86 -17.13 -6.24
N THR A 317 -3.10 -16.87 -6.63
CA THR A 317 -4.01 -16.02 -5.86
C THR A 317 -4.21 -16.56 -4.44
N ASP A 318 -4.55 -17.84 -4.31
CA ASP A 318 -4.80 -18.49 -3.02
C ASP A 318 -3.56 -18.46 -2.10
N ILE A 319 -2.39 -18.80 -2.64
CA ILE A 319 -1.14 -18.78 -1.87
C ILE A 319 -0.81 -17.37 -1.39
N PHE A 320 -0.84 -16.39 -2.30
CA PHE A 320 -0.46 -15.03 -1.95
C PHE A 320 -1.49 -14.37 -1.03
N GLU A 321 -2.77 -14.74 -1.11
CA GLU A 321 -3.78 -14.35 -0.12
C GLU A 321 -3.48 -14.92 1.26
N LYS A 322 -3.17 -16.22 1.37
CA LYS A 322 -2.82 -16.83 2.66
C LYS A 322 -1.52 -16.28 3.22
N MET A 323 -0.52 -16.02 2.38
CA MET A 323 0.68 -15.30 2.81
C MET A 323 0.33 -13.90 3.32
N ASN A 324 -0.57 -13.17 2.66
CA ASN A 324 -1.02 -11.85 3.12
C ASN A 324 -1.70 -11.91 4.49
N GLU A 325 -2.62 -12.86 4.71
CA GLU A 325 -3.30 -13.06 5.99
C GLU A 325 -2.31 -13.36 7.12
N VAL A 326 -1.37 -14.27 6.89
CA VAL A 326 -0.36 -14.65 7.89
C VAL A 326 0.48 -13.45 8.27
N ASN A 327 0.91 -12.66 7.29
CA ASN A 327 1.73 -11.49 7.55
C ASN A 327 1.02 -10.35 8.25
N LEU A 328 -0.27 -10.10 7.94
CA LEU A 328 -1.05 -9.12 8.70
C LEU A 328 -1.13 -9.54 10.18
N LYS A 329 -1.40 -10.82 10.44
CA LYS A 329 -1.40 -11.39 11.79
C LYS A 329 -0.03 -11.28 12.47
N LEU A 330 1.06 -11.57 11.76
CA LEU A 330 2.43 -11.49 12.28
C LEU A 330 2.88 -10.05 12.60
N LYS A 331 2.39 -9.06 11.84
CA LYS A 331 2.66 -7.63 12.11
C LYS A 331 1.90 -7.09 13.32
N GLY A 332 0.99 -7.87 13.91
CA GLY A 332 0.15 -7.40 15.02
C GLY A 332 -0.86 -6.33 14.61
N ILE A 333 -1.01 -6.07 13.30
CA ILE A 333 -2.03 -5.20 12.75
C ILE A 333 -3.32 -6.03 12.74
N ARG A 334 -4.15 -5.82 13.77
CA ARG A 334 -5.51 -6.35 13.82
C ARG A 334 -6.44 -5.53 12.93
#